data_AF-A0A964FI94-F1
#
_entry.id   AF-A0A964FI94-F1
#
_cell.length_a   1.000
_cell.length_b   1.000
_cell.length_c   1.000
_cell.angle_alpha   90.00
_cell.angle_beta   90.00
_cell.angle_gamma   90.00
#
_symmetry.space_group_name_H-M   'P 1'
#
loop_
_entity.id
_entity.type
_entity.pdbx_description
1 polymer ?
#
loop_
_entity_poly.entity_id
_entity_poly.type
_entity_poly.pdbx_seq_one_letter_code
_entity_poly.pdbx_strand_id
1 'polypeptide(L)'
;MPKLNIFNSTVRYLLFLSLFLFSFPVISINAQETTESEASTTAQPSTSSIFSIEGGKRLMDEADKAVDNQQYDLAAEKLQSARQVYNQLSNFYLQLFNSFTGLDNGAAESHRKKALETGIERDNATYQLALVHRAQDKPELSIPLLVQIVTSQSPGSGLGKKAYEQLLEIGFVDVPFTPPGKGDNPPVNLPPASNEPSNNPAPQTPPTDPNAPVTPIPQVPDSAPIPGDSQP
;
A
#
# COMPACT_ATOMS: atom_id res chain seq x y z
N MET A 1 3.28 -0.62 44.86
CA MET A 1 2.26 -1.68 44.67
C MET A 1 2.50 -2.32 43.30
N PRO A 2 2.70 -3.66 43.23
CA PRO A 2 3.07 -4.35 41.99
C PRO A 2 1.86 -4.72 41.12
N LYS A 3 2.19 -4.98 39.85
CA LYS A 3 1.36 -5.40 38.71
C LYS A 3 0.48 -6.62 39.00
N LEU A 4 -0.64 -6.74 38.28
CA LEU A 4 -1.01 -7.92 37.48
C LEU A 4 -2.29 -7.61 36.68
N ASN A 5 -2.28 -7.76 35.36
CA ASN A 5 -3.44 -8.34 34.67
C ASN A 5 -3.03 -8.95 33.33
N ILE A 6 -3.21 -10.27 33.26
CA ILE A 6 -2.87 -11.19 32.20
C ILE A 6 -4.14 -12.01 31.93
N PHE A 7 -4.56 -12.02 30.66
CA PHE A 7 -5.31 -13.05 29.94
C PHE A 7 -6.80 -13.33 30.30
N ASN A 8 -7.71 -13.23 29.34
CA ASN A 8 -8.04 -14.35 28.43
C ASN A 8 -9.27 -14.09 27.55
N SER A 9 -9.13 -14.42 26.27
CA SER A 9 -10.20 -14.50 25.27
C SER A 9 -10.92 -15.86 25.42
N THR A 10 -12.25 -15.92 25.34
CA THR A 10 -13.01 -17.18 25.37
C THR A 10 -14.12 -17.16 24.33
N VAL A 11 -13.87 -17.93 23.26
CA VAL A 11 -14.83 -18.35 22.24
C VAL A 11 -15.81 -19.35 22.86
N ARG A 12 -17.12 -19.18 22.64
CA ARG A 12 -18.15 -20.20 22.93
C ARG A 12 -18.99 -20.47 21.68
N TYR A 13 -18.69 -21.59 21.03
CA TYR A 13 -19.57 -22.25 20.06
C TYR A 13 -20.72 -22.91 20.83
N LEU A 14 -21.96 -22.63 20.46
CA LEU A 14 -23.12 -23.44 20.88
C LEU A 14 -23.77 -24.09 19.67
N LEU A 15 -23.75 -25.42 19.75
CA LEU A 15 -24.28 -26.43 18.86
C LEU A 15 -25.77 -26.63 19.21
N PHE A 16 -26.68 -26.42 18.27
CA PHE A 16 -28.07 -26.87 18.40
C PHE A 16 -28.43 -27.79 17.23
N LEU A 17 -28.44 -29.08 17.57
CA LEU A 17 -28.96 -30.20 16.80
C LEU A 17 -30.44 -30.36 17.15
N SER A 18 -31.35 -30.26 16.19
CA SER A 18 -32.69 -30.82 16.31
C SER A 18 -33.15 -31.46 14.99
N LEU A 19 -33.75 -32.63 15.15
CA LEU A 19 -34.07 -33.63 14.14
C LEU A 19 -35.55 -33.97 14.33
N PHE A 20 -36.41 -33.78 13.32
CA PHE A 20 -37.67 -34.55 13.09
C PHE A 20 -38.32 -34.06 11.77
N LEU A 21 -38.25 -34.82 10.68
CA LEU A 21 -39.25 -35.80 10.19
C LEU A 21 -40.61 -35.20 9.81
N PHE A 22 -40.81 -34.97 8.51
CA PHE A 22 -42.13 -34.94 7.87
C PHE A 22 -42.09 -35.68 6.52
N SER A 23 -43.09 -36.52 6.32
CA SER A 23 -43.25 -37.53 5.26
C SER A 23 -44.09 -37.02 4.06
N PHE A 24 -43.59 -37.28 2.84
CA PHE A 24 -44.24 -37.64 1.54
C PHE A 24 -45.40 -36.75 0.98
N PRO A 25 -45.82 -36.82 -0.33
CA PRO A 25 -45.45 -37.75 -1.44
C PRO A 25 -45.28 -37.13 -2.86
N VAL A 26 -45.10 -38.03 -3.84
CA VAL A 26 -45.40 -37.96 -5.29
C VAL A 26 -44.33 -37.37 -6.23
N ILE A 27 -43.65 -38.32 -6.87
CA ILE A 27 -42.98 -38.18 -8.16
C ILE A 27 -44.08 -38.03 -9.23
N SER A 28 -44.15 -36.86 -9.86
CA SER A 28 -44.71 -36.75 -11.21
C SER A 28 -43.54 -36.70 -12.18
N ILE A 29 -43.37 -37.78 -12.95
CA ILE A 29 -42.56 -37.75 -14.18
C ILE A 29 -43.32 -36.84 -15.14
N ASN A 30 -42.83 -35.61 -15.30
CA ASN A 30 -43.21 -34.76 -16.41
C ASN A 30 -42.06 -34.78 -17.40
N ALA A 31 -42.41 -34.92 -18.68
CA ALA A 31 -41.49 -35.09 -19.78
C ALA A 31 -40.39 -34.01 -19.77
N GLN A 32 -39.14 -34.44 -19.85
CA GLN A 32 -38.00 -33.56 -20.02
C GLN A 32 -38.00 -33.07 -21.48
N GLU A 33 -38.66 -31.93 -21.70
CA GLU A 33 -38.39 -31.09 -22.86
C GLU A 33 -37.06 -30.39 -22.59
N THR A 34 -36.07 -30.73 -23.39
CA THR A 34 -34.73 -30.18 -23.38
C THR A 34 -34.81 -28.68 -23.71
N THR A 35 -34.99 -27.84 -22.71
CA THR A 35 -34.64 -26.43 -22.79
C THR A 35 -33.25 -26.28 -22.19
N GLU A 36 -32.31 -26.10 -23.09
CA GLU A 36 -30.94 -25.65 -22.90
C GLU A 36 -30.96 -24.40 -22.01
N SER A 37 -30.89 -24.62 -20.69
CA SER A 37 -30.67 -23.56 -19.73
C SER A 37 -29.19 -23.24 -19.78
N GLU A 38 -28.83 -22.28 -20.63
CA GLU A 38 -27.61 -21.52 -20.47
C GLU A 38 -27.61 -20.97 -19.03
N ALA A 39 -26.96 -21.70 -18.14
CA ALA A 39 -26.56 -21.19 -16.84
C ALA A 39 -25.53 -20.09 -17.10
N SER A 40 -26.01 -18.91 -17.46
CA SER A 40 -25.34 -17.67 -17.12
C SER A 40 -25.07 -17.73 -15.63
N THR A 41 -23.86 -18.15 -15.29
CA THR A 41 -23.30 -18.00 -13.95
C THR A 41 -23.10 -16.51 -13.79
N THR A 42 -24.19 -15.79 -13.54
CA THR A 42 -24.16 -14.43 -13.03
C THR A 42 -23.42 -14.54 -11.71
N ALA A 43 -22.17 -14.11 -11.71
CA ALA A 43 -21.35 -14.04 -10.51
C ALA A 43 -22.14 -13.21 -9.48
N GLN A 44 -22.71 -13.90 -8.51
CA GLN A 44 -23.44 -13.27 -7.42
C GLN A 44 -22.43 -12.40 -6.67
N PRO A 45 -22.65 -11.08 -6.51
CA PRO A 45 -21.70 -10.22 -5.83
C PRO A 45 -21.57 -10.71 -4.40
N SER A 46 -20.47 -11.40 -4.11
CA SER A 46 -20.17 -11.91 -2.79
C SER A 46 -19.96 -10.72 -1.85
N THR A 47 -21.00 -10.43 -1.09
CA THR A 47 -20.97 -10.03 0.32
C THR A 47 -19.80 -9.13 0.72
N SER A 48 -20.01 -7.81 0.67
CA SER A 48 -19.42 -6.82 1.59
C SER A 48 -17.96 -7.08 2.04
N SER A 49 -17.07 -7.49 1.13
CA SER A 49 -15.68 -7.74 1.49
C SER A 49 -15.01 -6.40 1.76
N ILE A 50 -14.36 -6.28 2.92
CA ILE A 50 -13.51 -5.11 3.24
C ILE A 50 -12.40 -4.94 2.21
N PHE A 51 -12.03 -6.02 1.52
CA PHE A 51 -10.97 -6.09 0.54
C PHE A 51 -11.50 -5.81 -0.87
N SER A 52 -12.10 -4.63 -1.04
CA SER A 52 -12.68 -4.14 -2.29
C SER A 52 -12.59 -2.61 -2.35
N ILE A 53 -12.80 -2.01 -3.53
CA ILE A 53 -12.82 -0.54 -3.66
C ILE A 53 -13.95 0.03 -2.79
N GLU A 54 -15.12 -0.62 -2.82
CA GLU A 54 -16.29 -0.26 -2.03
C GLU A 54 -16.05 -0.44 -0.52
N GLY A 55 -15.28 -1.47 -0.14
CA GLY A 55 -14.85 -1.70 1.23
C GLY A 55 -13.92 -0.59 1.74
N GLY A 56 -12.93 -0.19 0.93
CA GLY A 56 -12.08 0.96 1.21
C GLY A 56 -12.88 2.26 1.34
N LYS A 57 -13.84 2.50 0.44
CA LYS A 57 -14.70 3.68 0.49
C LYS A 57 -15.54 3.72 1.77
N ARG A 58 -16.09 2.58 2.18
CA ARG A 58 -16.86 2.49 3.43
C ARG A 58 -16.01 2.85 4.64
N LEU A 59 -14.75 2.41 4.69
CA LEU A 59 -13.83 2.79 5.77
C LEU A 59 -13.58 4.30 5.80
N MET A 60 -13.45 4.94 4.64
CA MET A 60 -13.35 6.41 4.54
C MET A 60 -14.62 7.09 5.07
N ASP A 61 -15.80 6.66 4.61
CA ASP A 61 -17.08 7.22 5.04
C ASP A 61 -17.32 7.03 6.57
N GLU A 62 -16.84 5.92 7.14
CA GLU A 62 -16.87 5.67 8.59
C GLU A 62 -15.89 6.56 9.35
N ALA A 63 -14.71 6.83 8.78
CA ALA A 63 -13.76 7.76 9.36
C ALA A 63 -14.28 9.19 9.38
N ASP A 64 -14.89 9.66 8.29
CA ASP A 64 -15.49 11.00 8.20
C ASP A 64 -16.56 11.17 9.28
N LYS A 65 -17.44 10.18 9.46
CA LYS A 65 -18.43 10.17 10.55
C LYS A 65 -17.77 10.20 11.93
N ALA A 66 -16.66 9.48 12.12
CA ALA A 66 -15.93 9.51 13.38
C ALA A 66 -15.33 10.90 13.64
N VAL A 67 -14.79 11.57 12.62
CA VAL A 67 -14.32 12.96 12.70
C VAL A 67 -15.45 13.92 13.09
N ASP A 68 -16.61 13.82 12.43
CA ASP A 68 -17.79 14.64 12.73
C ASP A 68 -18.26 14.49 14.18
N ASN A 69 -18.09 13.28 14.74
CA ASN A 69 -18.41 12.97 16.13
C ASN A 69 -17.23 13.19 17.11
N GLN A 70 -16.14 13.81 16.66
CA GLN A 70 -14.91 14.07 17.44
C GLN A 70 -14.23 12.81 17.99
N GLN A 71 -14.48 11.65 17.37
CA GLN A 71 -13.90 10.35 17.71
C GLN A 71 -12.59 10.14 16.94
N TYR A 72 -11.59 10.99 17.20
CA TYR A 72 -10.37 11.04 16.39
C TYR A 72 -9.54 9.74 16.40
N ASP A 73 -9.54 8.98 17.50
CA ASP A 73 -8.83 7.69 17.55
C ASP A 73 -9.49 6.65 16.63
N LEU A 74 -10.82 6.61 16.61
CA LEU A 74 -11.58 5.74 15.69
C LEU A 74 -11.38 6.19 14.24
N ALA A 75 -11.42 7.49 13.97
CA ALA A 75 -11.14 8.02 12.64
C ALA A 75 -9.74 7.60 12.16
N ALA A 76 -8.73 7.71 13.01
CA ALA A 76 -7.37 7.30 12.68
C ALA A 76 -7.28 5.79 12.35
N GLU A 77 -7.93 4.93 13.13
CA GLU A 77 -7.98 3.48 12.88
C GLU A 77 -8.64 3.16 11.53
N LYS A 78 -9.77 3.80 11.23
CA LYS A 78 -10.51 3.59 9.97
C LYS A 78 -9.71 4.06 8.76
N LEU A 79 -9.06 5.22 8.84
CA LEU A 79 -8.20 5.74 7.78
C LEU A 79 -6.97 4.88 7.57
N GLN A 80 -6.35 4.39 8.65
CA GLN A 80 -5.22 3.45 8.54
C GLN A 80 -5.64 2.16 7.84
N SER A 81 -6.81 1.62 8.18
CA SER A 81 -7.37 0.44 7.52
C SER A 81 -7.66 0.71 6.04
N ALA A 82 -8.25 1.87 5.71
CA ALA A 82 -8.52 2.26 4.32
C ALA A 82 -7.22 2.33 3.50
N ARG A 83 -6.17 2.96 4.04
CA ARG A 83 -4.84 3.03 3.41
C ARG A 83 -4.29 1.64 3.11
N GLN A 84 -4.38 0.71 4.06
CA GLN A 84 -3.90 -0.66 3.88
C GLN A 84 -4.66 -1.39 2.77
N VAL A 85 -5.99 -1.29 2.77
CA VAL A 85 -6.86 -1.88 1.73
C VAL A 85 -6.49 -1.31 0.36
N TYR A 86 -6.44 0.01 0.21
CA TYR A 86 -6.15 0.65 -1.08
C TYR A 86 -4.73 0.37 -1.57
N ASN A 87 -3.74 0.33 -0.67
CA ASN A 87 -2.37 -0.05 -1.03
C ASN A 87 -2.30 -1.50 -1.54
N GLN A 88 -3.02 -2.42 -0.91
CA GLN A 88 -3.01 -3.80 -1.34
C GLN A 88 -3.78 -3.97 -2.67
N LEU A 89 -4.89 -3.26 -2.85
CA LEU A 89 -5.64 -3.26 -4.11
C LEU A 89 -4.80 -2.70 -5.27
N SER A 90 -4.09 -1.60 -5.07
CA SER A 90 -3.25 -1.01 -6.12
C SER A 90 -2.15 -1.98 -6.56
N ASN A 91 -1.49 -2.63 -5.59
CA ASN A 91 -0.49 -3.66 -5.87
C ASN A 91 -1.07 -4.85 -6.63
N PHE A 92 -2.25 -5.36 -6.25
CA PHE A 92 -2.88 -6.47 -6.97
C PHE A 92 -3.30 -6.09 -8.38
N TYR A 93 -3.85 -4.89 -8.59
CA TYR A 93 -4.18 -4.43 -9.93
C TYR A 93 -2.95 -4.22 -10.81
N LEU A 94 -1.80 -3.81 -10.26
CA LEU A 94 -0.53 -3.79 -11.00
C LEU A 94 -0.06 -5.20 -11.38
N GLN A 95 -0.18 -6.17 -10.48
CA GLN A 95 0.16 -7.57 -10.78
C GLN A 95 -0.72 -8.14 -11.90
N LEU A 96 -2.02 -7.83 -11.89
CA LEU A 96 -2.94 -8.20 -12.96
C LEU A 96 -2.60 -7.49 -14.28
N PHE A 97 -2.35 -6.17 -14.26
CA PHE A 97 -1.88 -5.44 -15.44
C PHE A 97 -0.68 -6.12 -16.11
N ASN A 98 0.34 -6.47 -15.33
CA ASN A 98 1.53 -7.15 -15.84
C ASN A 98 1.22 -8.54 -16.41
N SER A 99 0.27 -9.27 -15.82
CA SER A 99 -0.11 -10.61 -16.25
C SER A 99 -0.89 -10.62 -17.58
N PHE A 100 -1.65 -9.56 -17.87
CA PHE A 100 -2.45 -9.43 -19.08
C PHE A 100 -1.74 -8.65 -20.20
N THR A 101 -0.64 -7.97 -19.90
CA THR A 101 0.14 -7.21 -20.89
C THR A 101 0.66 -8.13 -22.00
N GLY A 102 0.37 -7.79 -23.26
CA GLY A 102 0.75 -8.60 -24.42
C GLY A 102 -0.17 -9.78 -24.71
N LEU A 103 -1.16 -10.07 -23.84
CA LEU A 103 -2.20 -11.07 -24.06
C LEU A 103 -3.55 -10.42 -24.37
N ASP A 104 -3.97 -9.49 -23.52
CA ASP A 104 -5.19 -8.71 -23.68
C ASP A 104 -4.93 -7.27 -23.19
N ASN A 105 -4.71 -6.37 -24.14
CA ASN A 105 -4.42 -4.97 -23.86
C ASN A 105 -5.62 -4.23 -23.25
N GLY A 106 -6.85 -4.66 -23.54
CA GLY A 106 -8.06 -4.05 -22.98
C GLY A 106 -8.20 -4.38 -21.49
N ALA A 107 -8.01 -5.66 -21.13
CA ALA A 107 -7.97 -6.09 -19.74
C ALA A 107 -6.79 -5.45 -18.99
N ALA A 108 -5.59 -5.43 -19.60
CA ALA A 108 -4.41 -4.79 -19.02
C ALA A 108 -4.70 -3.31 -18.69
N GLU A 109 -5.20 -2.51 -19.65
CA GLU A 109 -5.48 -1.09 -19.41
C GLU A 109 -6.55 -0.88 -18.32
N SER A 110 -7.57 -1.74 -18.27
CA SER A 110 -8.56 -1.72 -17.19
C SER A 110 -7.92 -1.91 -15.81
N HIS A 111 -6.99 -2.85 -15.68
CA HIS A 111 -6.25 -3.08 -14.43
C HIS A 111 -5.30 -1.93 -14.10
N ARG A 112 -4.60 -1.38 -15.09
CA ARG A 112 -3.73 -0.19 -14.91
C ARG A 112 -4.53 0.99 -14.37
N LYS A 113 -5.72 1.25 -14.92
CA LYS A 113 -6.61 2.31 -14.43
C LYS A 113 -7.02 2.09 -12.98
N LYS A 114 -7.43 0.87 -12.62
CA LYS A 114 -7.81 0.55 -11.23
C LYS A 114 -6.64 0.65 -10.25
N ALA A 115 -5.44 0.28 -10.68
CA ALA A 115 -4.22 0.46 -9.87
C ALA A 115 -3.96 1.94 -9.58
N LEU A 116 -4.11 2.81 -10.58
CA LEU A 116 -3.99 4.25 -10.41
C LEU A 116 -5.08 4.80 -9.48
N GLU A 117 -6.34 4.45 -9.72
CA GLU A 117 -7.49 4.91 -8.93
C GLU A 117 -7.32 4.54 -7.45
N THR A 118 -7.01 3.28 -7.15
CA THR A 118 -6.77 2.83 -5.77
C THR A 118 -5.51 3.43 -5.17
N GLY A 119 -4.47 3.72 -5.95
CA GLY A 119 -3.30 4.48 -5.51
C GLY A 119 -3.65 5.92 -5.10
N ILE A 120 -4.53 6.59 -5.84
CA ILE A 120 -5.04 7.92 -5.50
C ILE A 120 -5.85 7.87 -4.21
N GLU A 121 -6.73 6.89 -4.05
CA GLU A 121 -7.54 6.76 -2.82
C GLU A 121 -6.71 6.41 -1.59
N ARG A 122 -5.62 5.65 -1.75
CA ARG A 122 -4.62 5.46 -0.69
C ARG A 122 -4.04 6.80 -0.23
N ASP A 123 -3.71 7.68 -1.17
CA ASP A 123 -3.12 8.98 -0.85
C ASP A 123 -4.16 9.92 -0.20
N ASN A 124 -5.43 9.89 -0.64
CA ASN A 124 -6.54 10.60 0.03
C ASN A 124 -6.70 10.15 1.49
N ALA A 125 -6.74 8.84 1.74
CA ALA A 125 -6.81 8.28 3.09
C ALA A 125 -5.59 8.67 3.94
N THR A 126 -4.41 8.71 3.33
CA THR A 126 -3.16 9.16 3.97
C THR A 126 -3.25 10.63 4.37
N TYR A 127 -3.83 11.48 3.51
CA TYR A 127 -3.97 12.91 3.77
C TYR A 127 -4.93 13.17 4.92
N GLN A 128 -6.11 12.56 4.89
CA GLN A 128 -7.09 12.68 5.96
C GLN A 128 -6.51 12.18 7.30
N LEU A 129 -5.75 11.08 7.31
CA LEU A 129 -5.12 10.59 8.53
C LEU A 129 -4.12 11.60 9.10
N ALA A 130 -3.36 12.26 8.23
CA ALA A 130 -2.44 13.31 8.65
C ALA A 130 -3.19 14.50 9.31
N LEU A 131 -4.34 14.89 8.77
CA LEU A 131 -5.18 15.94 9.35
C LEU A 131 -5.79 15.53 10.69
N VAL A 132 -6.24 14.27 10.82
CA VAL A 132 -6.73 13.74 12.10
C VAL A 132 -5.63 13.80 13.17
N HIS A 133 -4.41 13.36 12.87
CA HIS A 133 -3.30 13.46 13.82
C HIS A 133 -2.96 14.91 14.20
N ARG A 134 -3.06 15.84 13.25
CA ARG A 134 -2.89 17.27 13.54
C ARG A 134 -3.99 17.79 14.49
N ALA A 135 -5.24 17.36 14.29
CA ALA A 135 -6.35 17.70 15.20
C ALA A 135 -6.22 17.07 16.59
N GLN A 136 -5.37 16.04 16.73
CA GLN A 136 -5.01 15.42 18.01
C GLN A 136 -3.74 16.02 18.64
N ASP A 137 -3.22 17.13 18.11
CA ASP A 137 -1.96 17.74 18.53
C ASP A 137 -0.74 16.80 18.41
N LYS A 138 -0.74 15.92 17.40
CA LYS A 138 0.34 14.96 17.09
C LYS A 138 0.99 15.22 15.71
N PRO A 139 1.63 16.37 15.49
CA PRO A 139 2.26 16.70 14.21
C PRO A 139 3.36 15.72 13.81
N GLU A 140 4.04 15.07 14.77
CA GLU A 140 5.07 14.07 14.55
C GLU A 140 4.56 12.82 13.79
N LEU A 141 3.27 12.50 13.92
CA LEU A 141 2.62 11.44 13.14
C LEU A 141 2.08 11.97 11.80
N SER A 142 1.73 13.26 11.74
CA SER A 142 1.20 13.91 10.54
C SER A 142 2.28 14.15 9.48
N ILE A 143 3.44 14.67 9.88
CA ILE A 143 4.57 15.03 9.01
C ILE A 143 4.98 13.89 8.06
N PRO A 144 5.29 12.66 8.53
CA PRO A 144 5.72 11.59 7.63
C PRO A 144 4.64 11.21 6.60
N LEU A 145 3.36 11.34 6.96
CA LEU A 145 2.24 11.07 6.06
C LEU A 145 2.11 12.14 4.97
N LEU A 146 2.28 13.41 5.33
CA LEU A 146 2.28 14.53 4.38
C LEU A 146 3.46 14.45 3.41
N VAL A 147 4.66 14.14 3.91
CA VAL A 147 5.84 13.91 3.07
C VAL A 147 5.60 12.74 2.12
N GLN A 148 5.03 11.64 2.60
CA GLN A 148 4.67 10.50 1.75
C GLN A 148 3.78 10.93 0.58
N ILE A 149 2.76 11.76 0.83
CA ILE A 149 1.88 12.26 -0.23
C ILE A 149 2.63 13.13 -1.23
N VAL A 150 3.51 14.03 -0.79
CA VAL A 150 4.33 14.87 -1.70
C VAL A 150 5.28 14.04 -2.56
N THR A 151 5.75 12.89 -2.06
CA THR A 151 6.60 11.98 -2.86
C THR A 151 5.80 11.08 -3.80
N SER A 152 4.55 10.76 -3.45
CA SER A 152 3.64 9.94 -4.28
C SER A 152 2.93 10.77 -5.34
N GLN A 153 2.55 11.99 -4.98
CA GLN A 153 1.85 12.98 -5.80
C GLN A 153 2.74 14.21 -5.90
N SER A 154 3.02 14.70 -7.11
CA SER A 154 3.93 15.84 -7.27
C SER A 154 3.46 17.06 -6.47
N PRO A 155 4.38 17.87 -5.90
CA PRO A 155 4.03 19.05 -5.09
C PRO A 155 3.26 20.14 -5.86
N GLY A 156 3.27 20.10 -7.20
CA GLY A 156 2.48 21.00 -8.05
C GLY A 156 1.07 20.49 -8.38
N SER A 157 0.70 19.30 -7.94
CA SER A 157 -0.57 18.63 -8.28
C SER A 157 -1.55 18.62 -7.10
N GLY A 158 -2.85 18.56 -7.39
CA GLY A 158 -3.97 18.73 -6.44
C GLY A 158 -3.68 18.35 -4.98
N LEU A 159 -3.46 17.07 -4.68
CA LEU A 159 -3.25 16.59 -3.32
C LEU A 159 -1.83 16.84 -2.80
N GLY A 160 -0.80 16.69 -3.64
CA GLY A 160 0.60 16.95 -3.27
C GLY A 160 0.83 18.41 -2.85
N LYS A 161 0.19 19.36 -3.55
CA LYS A 161 0.21 20.79 -3.19
C LYS A 161 -0.40 21.04 -1.81
N LYS A 162 -1.58 20.47 -1.54
CA LYS A 162 -2.24 20.58 -0.22
C LYS A 162 -1.35 20.01 0.89
N ALA A 163 -0.75 18.84 0.66
CA ALA A 163 0.15 18.23 1.64
C ALA A 163 1.39 19.10 1.90
N TYR A 164 1.96 19.71 0.86
CA TYR A 164 3.08 20.63 0.99
C TYR A 164 2.71 21.90 1.77
N GLU A 165 1.52 22.47 1.52
CA GLU A 165 1.01 23.61 2.28
C GLU A 165 0.84 23.28 3.76
N GLN A 166 0.34 22.08 4.09
CA GLN A 166 0.26 21.63 5.48
C GLN A 166 1.63 21.52 6.15
N LEU A 167 2.66 21.03 5.43
CA LEU A 167 4.03 20.98 5.94
C LEU A 167 4.60 22.39 6.21
N LEU A 168 4.25 23.37 5.37
CA LEU A 168 4.64 24.77 5.55
C LEU A 168 3.94 25.38 6.78
N GLU A 169 2.63 25.14 6.95
CA GLU A 169 1.86 25.62 8.10
C GLU A 169 2.35 25.07 9.44
N ILE A 170 2.81 23.81 9.46
CA ILE A 170 3.38 23.17 10.66
C ILE A 170 4.82 23.68 10.92
N GLY A 171 5.45 24.35 9.94
CA GLY A 171 6.83 24.82 10.02
C GLY A 171 7.86 23.71 9.82
N PHE A 172 7.46 22.59 9.21
CA PHE A 172 8.39 21.52 8.85
C PHE A 172 9.24 21.90 7.62
N VAL A 173 8.66 22.68 6.70
CA VAL A 173 9.36 23.35 5.61
C VAL A 173 9.17 24.86 5.74
N ASP A 174 10.10 25.64 5.18
CA ASP A 174 10.16 27.09 5.28
C ASP A 174 10.07 27.81 3.91
N VAL A 175 10.23 27.07 2.82
CA VAL A 175 10.18 27.60 1.45
C VAL A 175 8.81 27.31 0.81
N PRO A 176 8.09 28.31 0.28
CA PRO A 176 6.85 28.06 -0.46
C PRO A 176 7.13 27.42 -1.83
N PHE A 177 6.24 26.53 -2.28
CA PHE A 177 6.37 25.91 -3.60
C PHE A 177 6.17 26.93 -4.72
N THR A 178 7.18 27.07 -5.58
CA THR A 178 7.11 27.91 -6.78
C THR A 178 7.14 27.01 -8.03
N PRO A 179 6.07 26.96 -8.84
CA PRO A 179 6.04 26.16 -10.06
C PRO A 179 7.16 26.55 -11.03
N PRO A 180 7.79 25.58 -11.73
CA PRO A 180 8.79 25.89 -12.74
C PRO A 180 8.18 26.77 -13.84
N GLY A 181 8.83 27.90 -14.12
CA GLY A 181 8.40 28.88 -15.13
C GLY A 181 7.70 30.14 -14.58
N LYS A 182 7.53 30.28 -13.26
CA LYS A 182 6.92 31.48 -12.65
C LYS A 182 7.75 32.14 -11.53
N GLY A 183 8.97 31.66 -11.30
CA GLY A 183 9.84 32.15 -10.22
C GLY A 183 11.09 32.84 -10.71
N ASP A 184 11.34 34.05 -10.19
CA ASP A 184 12.65 34.70 -10.10
C ASP A 184 13.54 33.96 -9.08
N ASN A 185 13.64 32.63 -9.19
CA ASN A 185 14.51 31.86 -8.33
C ASN A 185 15.95 32.29 -8.66
N PRO A 186 16.70 32.91 -7.74
CA PRO A 186 18.11 33.15 -7.97
C PRO A 186 18.74 31.79 -8.28
N PRO A 187 19.64 31.70 -9.28
CA PRO A 187 20.28 30.45 -9.61
C PRO A 187 20.86 29.88 -8.32
N VAL A 188 20.51 28.63 -8.01
CA VAL A 188 21.20 27.87 -6.98
C VAL A 188 22.68 27.97 -7.36
N ASN A 189 23.44 28.74 -6.59
CA ASN A 189 24.87 28.80 -6.74
C ASN A 189 25.39 27.48 -6.19
N LEU A 190 25.31 26.42 -7.01
CA LEU A 190 26.07 25.22 -6.73
C LEU A 190 27.52 25.68 -6.59
N PRO A 191 28.20 25.36 -5.47
CA PRO A 191 29.63 25.64 -5.39
C PRO A 191 30.29 25.11 -6.66
N PRO A 192 31.17 25.89 -7.31
CA PRO A 192 31.80 25.46 -8.54
C PRO A 192 32.37 24.06 -8.32
N ALA A 193 31.97 23.12 -9.17
CA ALA A 193 32.56 21.80 -9.19
C ALA A 193 34.07 21.99 -9.17
N SER A 194 34.70 21.57 -8.08
CA SER A 194 36.14 21.60 -7.94
C SER A 194 36.69 20.86 -9.15
N ASN A 195 37.31 21.60 -10.07
CA ASN A 195 38.08 21.04 -11.16
C ASN A 195 39.33 20.41 -10.55
N GLU A 196 39.19 19.28 -9.85
CA GLU A 196 40.31 18.38 -9.65
C GLU A 196 40.48 17.58 -10.94
N PRO A 197 41.64 17.65 -11.60
CA PRO A 197 41.93 16.76 -12.72
C PRO A 197 41.96 15.32 -12.19
N SER A 198 40.97 14.53 -12.65
CA SER A 198 40.87 13.09 -12.39
C SER A 198 42.05 12.38 -13.04
N ASN A 199 43.13 12.20 -12.28
CA ASN A 199 44.34 11.53 -12.73
C ASN A 199 44.30 10.03 -12.40
N ASN A 200 43.18 9.38 -12.69
CA ASN A 200 43.03 7.93 -12.53
C ASN A 200 42.73 7.31 -13.91
N PRO A 201 43.60 6.45 -14.46
CA PRO A 201 43.33 5.78 -15.73
C PRO A 201 42.10 4.88 -15.61
N ALA A 202 41.19 4.99 -16.59
CA ALA A 202 40.07 4.06 -16.73
C ALA A 202 40.58 2.61 -16.84
N PRO A 203 39.96 1.62 -16.17
CA PRO A 203 40.23 0.22 -16.46
C PRO A 203 39.80 -0.10 -17.89
N GLN A 204 40.78 -0.33 -18.77
CA GLN A 204 40.53 -0.90 -20.09
C GLN A 204 40.10 -2.35 -19.87
N THR A 205 38.91 -2.72 -20.34
CA THR A 205 38.51 -4.12 -20.41
C THR A 205 39.34 -4.83 -21.49
N PRO A 206 40.06 -5.92 -21.17
CA PRO A 206 40.75 -6.73 -22.17
C PRO A 206 39.74 -7.44 -23.09
N PRO A 207 40.09 -7.75 -24.36
CA PRO A 207 39.22 -8.53 -25.23
C PRO A 207 39.09 -9.97 -24.70
N THR A 208 37.86 -10.43 -24.55
CA THR A 208 37.53 -11.79 -24.13
C THR A 208 37.81 -12.76 -25.27
N ASP A 209 38.82 -13.63 -25.11
CA ASP A 209 39.02 -14.81 -25.96
C ASP A 209 37.96 -15.88 -25.58
N PRO A 210 37.07 -16.29 -26.50
CA PRO A 210 35.99 -17.23 -26.19
C PRO A 210 36.45 -18.68 -25.94
N ASN A 211 37.75 -19.01 -25.98
CA ASN A 211 38.23 -20.39 -25.82
C ASN A 211 39.19 -20.65 -24.63
N ALA A 212 39.27 -19.76 -23.62
CA ALA A 212 40.11 -20.02 -22.44
C ALA A 212 39.42 -20.96 -21.41
N PRO A 213 40.12 -21.95 -20.80
CA PRO A 213 39.53 -22.86 -19.82
C PRO A 213 39.20 -22.15 -18.50
N VAL A 214 37.98 -22.34 -17.99
CA VAL A 214 37.53 -21.78 -16.70
C VAL A 214 38.29 -22.43 -15.55
N THR A 215 39.03 -21.65 -14.77
CA THR A 215 39.66 -22.09 -13.52
C THR A 215 38.72 -21.80 -12.33
N PRO A 216 38.58 -22.69 -11.33
CA PRO A 216 37.60 -22.51 -10.25
C PRO A 216 37.94 -21.37 -9.29
N ILE A 217 36.92 -20.66 -8.80
CA ILE A 217 37.02 -19.56 -7.83
C ILE A 217 37.36 -20.12 -6.43
N PRO A 218 38.31 -19.54 -5.67
CA PRO A 218 38.63 -19.96 -4.30
C PRO A 218 37.50 -19.69 -3.29
N GLN A 219 37.21 -20.66 -2.41
CA GLN A 219 36.29 -20.53 -1.28
C GLN A 219 36.84 -19.60 -0.18
N VAL A 220 35.95 -18.79 0.40
CA VAL A 220 36.21 -17.93 1.58
C VAL A 220 36.35 -18.81 2.83
N PRO A 221 37.41 -18.64 3.66
CA PRO A 221 37.58 -19.41 4.89
C PRO A 221 36.71 -18.86 6.04
N ASP A 222 36.29 -19.80 6.88
CA ASP A 222 35.39 -19.61 8.01
C ASP A 222 36.13 -19.15 9.29
N SER A 223 35.49 -18.25 10.03
CA SER A 223 35.57 -17.99 11.48
C SER A 223 36.83 -17.37 12.13
N ALA A 224 36.58 -16.42 13.05
CA ALA A 224 37.43 -16.17 14.20
C ALA A 224 36.58 -16.06 15.49
N PRO A 225 36.91 -16.77 16.59
CA PRO A 225 36.18 -16.72 17.86
C PRO A 225 36.72 -15.63 18.81
N ILE A 226 35.83 -15.12 19.66
CA ILE A 226 36.09 -14.07 20.67
C ILE A 226 36.77 -14.68 21.92
N PRO A 227 37.88 -14.13 22.42
CA PRO A 227 38.51 -14.60 23.66
C PRO A 227 37.95 -13.88 24.89
N GLY A 228 37.52 -14.66 25.90
CA GLY A 228 37.42 -14.19 27.28
C GLY A 228 36.06 -14.41 27.94
N ASP A 229 35.80 -15.63 28.42
CA ASP A 229 35.20 -15.80 29.74
C ASP A 229 35.61 -17.16 30.31
N SER A 230 36.34 -17.11 31.42
CA SER A 230 36.85 -18.29 32.13
C SER A 230 35.81 -18.73 33.16
N GLN A 231 35.30 -19.94 33.00
CA GLN A 231 34.58 -20.68 34.03
C GLN A 231 35.56 -21.48 34.90
N PRO A 232 35.15 -21.89 36.12
CA PRO A 232 35.35 -23.26 36.57
C PRO A 232 34.25 -24.20 36.05
#